data_AF-A0A9X8QFW7-F1
#
_entry.id   AF-A0A9X8QFW7-F1
#
_cell.length_a   1.000
_cell.length_b   1.000
_cell.length_c   1.000
_cell.angle_alpha   90.00
_cell.angle_beta   90.00
_cell.angle_gamma   90.00
#
_symmetry.space_group_name_H-M   'P 1'
#
loop_
_entity.id
_entity.type
_entity.pdbx_description
1 polymer ?
#
loop_
_entity_poly.entity_id
_entity_poly.type
_entity_poly.pdbx_seq_one_letter_code
_entity_poly.pdbx_strand_id
1 'polypeptide(L)'
;MEEILVQGFINEDLKRLGVNATRTYGNDETHYQVYELTDKEFEKLSVLCMNEDDNDEHWQNGGWRWCKGSNQPIPTDKATVKHKELACWVEPIEVGEETYWNDWHVNLLEYLDIEMGCTTFINVCAVAKDLAKYNNMTMAELFQKYQG
;
A
#
# COMPACT_ATOMS: atom_id res chain seq x y z
N MET A 1 2.33 13.51 -9.69
CA MET A 1 1.30 12.44 -9.67
C MET A 1 1.43 11.76 -8.32
N GLU A 2 0.31 11.50 -7.67
CA GLU A 2 0.24 10.82 -6.39
C GLU A 2 -0.47 9.48 -6.52
N GLU A 3 -0.03 8.48 -5.75
CA GLU A 3 -0.68 7.17 -5.68
C GLU A 3 -1.28 6.97 -4.29
N ILE A 4 -2.55 6.59 -4.26
CA ILE A 4 -3.28 6.25 -3.04
C ILE A 4 -3.60 4.76 -3.01
N LEU A 5 -3.60 4.19 -1.80
CA LEU A 5 -4.08 2.84 -1.57
C LEU A 5 -5.56 2.90 -1.27
N VAL A 6 -6.35 2.02 -1.88
CA VAL A 6 -7.81 1.99 -1.77
C VAL A 6 -8.26 0.62 -1.31
N GLN A 7 -9.22 0.58 -0.39
CA GLN A 7 -9.92 -0.62 0.04
C GLN A 7 -11.42 -0.44 -0.23
N GLY A 8 -12.08 -1.46 -0.76
CA GLY A 8 -13.50 -1.41 -1.10
C GLY A 8 -13.81 -0.60 -2.36
N PHE A 9 -15.03 -0.08 -2.46
CA PHE A 9 -15.57 0.59 -3.64
C PHE A 9 -15.75 2.10 -3.39
N ILE A 10 -14.94 2.91 -4.06
CA ILE A 10 -14.90 4.37 -3.87
C ILE A 10 -15.35 5.18 -5.10
N ASN A 11 -15.73 4.52 -6.20
CA ASN A 11 -15.95 5.20 -7.48
C ASN A 11 -17.12 6.20 -7.44
N GLU A 12 -18.20 5.89 -6.73
CA GLU A 12 -19.32 6.82 -6.59
C GLU A 12 -18.96 8.02 -5.71
N ASP A 13 -18.10 7.82 -4.70
CA ASP A 13 -17.58 8.92 -3.88
C ASP A 13 -16.64 9.82 -4.67
N LEU A 14 -15.73 9.26 -5.47
CA LEU A 14 -14.89 10.04 -6.38
C LEU A 14 -15.73 10.86 -7.35
N LYS A 15 -16.80 10.29 -7.94
CA LYS A 15 -17.74 11.03 -8.81
C LYS A 15 -18.47 12.14 -8.05
N ARG A 16 -19.01 11.85 -6.87
CA ARG A 16 -19.72 12.82 -6.02
C ARG A 16 -18.82 14.00 -5.64
N LEU A 17 -17.57 13.72 -5.30
CA LEU A 17 -16.56 14.74 -4.99
C LEU A 17 -16.02 15.42 -6.27
N GLY A 18 -16.31 14.87 -7.45
CA GLY A 18 -15.78 15.33 -8.74
C GLY A 18 -14.26 15.21 -8.82
N VAL A 19 -13.69 14.19 -8.19
CA VAL A 19 -12.25 13.89 -8.18
C VAL A 19 -11.97 12.89 -9.29
N ASN A 20 -11.03 13.21 -10.18
CA ASN A 20 -10.59 12.30 -11.23
C ASN A 20 -9.40 11.48 -10.73
N ALA A 21 -9.61 10.18 -10.56
CA ALA A 21 -8.56 9.21 -10.22
C ALA A 21 -8.60 8.04 -11.19
N THR A 22 -7.43 7.52 -11.56
CA THR A 22 -7.30 6.37 -12.44
C THR A 22 -6.87 5.16 -11.63
N ARG A 23 -7.66 4.08 -11.64
CA ARG A 23 -7.22 2.81 -11.04
C ARG A 23 -6.07 2.23 -11.87
N THR A 24 -4.91 2.09 -11.26
CA THR A 24 -3.69 1.57 -11.89
C THR A 24 -3.36 0.14 -11.46
N TYR A 25 -3.94 -0.34 -10.35
CA TYR A 25 -3.87 -1.74 -9.94
C TYR A 25 -5.20 -2.23 -9.34
N GLY A 26 -5.53 -3.49 -9.64
CA GLY A 26 -6.68 -4.22 -9.10
C GLY A 26 -7.98 -3.98 -9.86
N ASN A 27 -9.01 -4.66 -9.38
CA ASN A 27 -10.41 -4.60 -9.82
C ASN A 27 -11.33 -4.52 -8.59
N ASP A 28 -12.65 -4.62 -8.80
CA ASP A 28 -13.65 -4.48 -7.74
C ASP A 28 -13.61 -5.62 -6.71
N GLU A 29 -12.97 -6.75 -7.02
CA GLU A 29 -12.78 -7.90 -6.13
C GLU A 29 -11.42 -7.88 -5.41
N THR A 30 -10.53 -6.96 -5.80
CA THR A 30 -9.18 -6.90 -5.24
C THR A 30 -9.21 -6.23 -3.87
N HIS A 31 -8.65 -6.90 -2.87
CA HIS A 31 -8.66 -6.43 -1.48
C HIS A 31 -8.07 -5.02 -1.31
N TYR A 32 -6.91 -4.76 -1.92
CA TYR A 32 -6.34 -3.43 -2.06
C TYR A 32 -6.19 -3.07 -3.53
N GLN A 33 -6.56 -1.86 -3.88
CA GLN A 33 -6.40 -1.28 -5.21
C GLN A 33 -5.44 -0.10 -5.12
N VAL A 34 -4.79 0.25 -6.22
CA VAL A 34 -3.98 1.48 -6.31
C VAL A 34 -4.62 2.40 -7.33
N TYR A 35 -4.77 3.66 -6.93
CA TYR A 35 -5.27 4.72 -7.79
C TYR A 35 -4.21 5.80 -7.93
N GLU A 36 -4.06 6.30 -9.15
CA GLU A 36 -3.21 7.43 -9.48
C GLU A 36 -4.04 8.70 -9.66
N LEU A 37 -3.56 9.80 -9.07
CA LEU A 37 -4.17 11.12 -9.13
C LEU A 37 -3.14 12.16 -9.58
N THR A 38 -3.61 13.19 -10.26
CA THR A 38 -2.80 14.40 -10.43
C THR A 38 -2.70 15.13 -9.09
N ASP A 39 -1.66 15.94 -8.90
CA ASP A 39 -1.45 16.67 -7.64
C ASP A 39 -2.65 17.56 -7.29
N LYS A 40 -3.30 18.14 -8.30
CA LYS A 40 -4.53 18.94 -8.15
C LYS A 40 -5.72 18.10 -7.66
N GLU A 41 -5.88 16.90 -8.21
CA GLU A 41 -6.96 15.99 -7.80
C GLU A 41 -6.71 15.44 -6.40
N PHE A 42 -5.45 15.18 -6.06
CA PHE A 42 -5.03 14.78 -4.71
C PHE A 42 -5.23 15.88 -3.66
N GLU A 43 -4.89 17.13 -4.00
CA GLU A 43 -5.16 18.29 -3.13
C GLU A 43 -6.66 18.45 -2.88
N LYS A 44 -7.48 18.35 -3.93
CA LYS A 44 -8.94 18.38 -3.83
C LYS A 44 -9.46 17.27 -2.91
N LEU A 45 -8.98 16.04 -3.11
CA LEU A 45 -9.36 14.90 -2.28
C LEU A 45 -8.96 15.12 -0.81
N SER A 46 -7.76 15.66 -0.56
CA SER A 46 -7.23 15.91 0.78
C SER A 46 -8.00 17.00 1.53
N VAL A 47 -8.32 18.12 0.87
CA VAL A 47 -9.08 19.22 1.47
C VAL A 47 -10.50 18.79 1.82
N LEU A 48 -11.16 18.04 0.93
CA LEU A 48 -12.53 17.58 1.15
C LEU A 48 -12.63 16.61 2.33
N CYS A 49 -11.59 15.80 2.59
CA CYS A 49 -11.56 14.87 3.73
C CYS A 49 -11.08 15.51 5.05
N MET A 50 -10.61 16.76 5.06
CA MET A 50 -10.20 17.45 6.30
C MET A 50 -11.29 18.33 6.91
N ASN A 51 -12.38 18.58 6.18
CA ASN A 51 -13.53 19.28 6.75
C ASN A 51 -14.28 18.30 7.67
N GLU A 52 -14.28 18.60 8.96
CA GLU A 52 -14.61 17.69 10.07
C GLU A 52 -16.02 17.08 10.03
N ASP A 53 -16.93 17.57 9.17
CA ASP A 53 -18.27 17.02 8.99
C ASP A 53 -18.32 15.80 8.03
N ASP A 54 -17.27 15.56 7.24
CA ASP A 54 -17.31 14.60 6.12
C ASP A 54 -16.53 13.28 6.37
N ASN A 55 -15.96 13.06 7.55
CA ASN A 55 -14.81 12.15 7.65
C ASN A 55 -15.12 10.65 7.80
N ASP A 56 -16.30 10.25 8.28
CA ASP A 56 -16.65 8.82 8.43
C ASP A 56 -17.94 8.42 7.70
N GLU A 57 -18.90 9.33 7.51
CA GLU A 57 -20.19 8.98 6.87
C GLU A 57 -20.16 9.00 5.33
N HIS A 58 -19.06 9.48 4.73
CA HIS A 58 -18.96 9.72 3.29
C HIS A 58 -18.30 8.61 2.49
N TRP A 59 -17.72 7.60 3.14
CA TRP A 59 -17.13 6.45 2.45
C TRP A 59 -17.99 5.22 2.74
N GLN A 60 -19.12 5.11 2.06
CA GLN A 60 -20.16 4.13 2.42
C GLN A 60 -19.72 2.68 2.25
N ASN A 61 -18.78 2.40 1.33
CA ASN A 61 -18.38 1.05 0.96
C ASN A 61 -16.86 0.89 0.77
N GLY A 62 -16.04 1.73 1.41
CA GLY A 62 -14.59 1.65 1.24
C GLY A 62 -13.81 2.74 1.97
N GLY A 63 -12.57 2.96 1.53
CA GLY A 63 -11.72 4.01 2.04
C GLY A 63 -10.42 4.08 1.27
N TRP A 64 -9.67 5.16 1.49
CA TRP A 64 -8.36 5.35 0.89
C TRP A 64 -7.34 5.82 1.92
N ARG A 65 -6.06 5.58 1.63
CA ARG A 65 -4.92 6.05 2.41
C ARG A 65 -3.84 6.57 1.47
N TRP A 66 -3.11 7.56 1.97
CA TRP A 66 -1.90 8.06 1.36
C TRP A 66 -0.86 8.28 2.45
N CYS A 67 0.39 7.93 2.17
CA CYS A 67 1.50 8.11 3.07
C CYS A 67 2.72 8.58 2.28
N LYS A 68 3.57 9.40 2.91
CA LYS A 68 4.88 9.75 2.35
C LYS A 68 5.87 8.59 2.37
N GLY A 69 5.64 7.63 3.27
CA GLY A 69 6.49 6.49 3.59
C GLY A 69 6.18 6.00 5.00
N SER A 70 6.90 4.97 5.42
CA SER A 70 6.90 4.43 6.77
C SER A 70 8.06 5.01 7.60
N ASN A 71 8.21 4.52 8.84
CA ASN A 71 9.36 4.84 9.68
C ASN A 71 10.53 3.85 9.48
N GLN A 72 10.48 2.98 8.46
CA GLN A 72 11.51 2.00 8.22
C GLN A 72 12.78 2.64 7.64
N PRO A 73 13.97 2.11 7.98
CA PRO A 73 15.23 2.56 7.39
C PRO A 73 15.32 2.14 5.92
N ILE A 74 16.41 2.51 5.23
CA ILE A 74 16.69 1.97 3.90
C ILE A 74 16.83 0.43 4.01
N PRO A 75 16.11 -0.37 3.21
CA PRO A 75 16.20 -1.81 3.26
C PRO A 75 17.61 -2.28 2.88
N THR A 76 18.15 -3.19 3.68
CA THR A 76 19.48 -3.79 3.49
C THR A 76 19.42 -5.22 2.97
N ASP A 77 18.23 -5.82 3.01
CA ASP A 77 18.01 -7.24 2.83
C ASP A 77 17.12 -7.52 1.61
N LYS A 78 16.94 -8.80 1.33
CA LYS A 78 16.13 -9.28 0.23
C LYS A 78 15.31 -10.49 0.64
N ALA A 79 14.09 -10.56 0.12
CA ALA A 79 13.24 -11.74 0.23
C ALA A 79 12.71 -12.14 -1.15
N THR A 80 12.36 -13.42 -1.28
CA THR A 80 11.60 -13.97 -2.39
C THR A 80 10.11 -13.79 -2.09
N VAL A 81 9.48 -12.80 -2.72
CA VAL A 81 8.04 -12.56 -2.62
C VAL A 81 7.41 -12.92 -3.95
N LYS A 82 6.41 -13.80 -3.95
CA LYS A 82 5.76 -14.29 -5.19
C LYS A 82 6.76 -14.73 -6.27
N HIS A 83 7.70 -15.56 -5.86
CA HIS A 83 8.78 -16.11 -6.71
C HIS A 83 9.70 -15.04 -7.35
N LYS A 84 9.71 -13.81 -6.84
CA LYS A 84 10.56 -12.72 -7.33
C LYS A 84 11.32 -12.09 -6.18
N GLU A 85 12.54 -11.67 -6.44
CA GLU A 85 13.35 -10.95 -5.46
C GLU A 85 12.76 -9.55 -5.19
N LEU A 86 12.66 -9.18 -3.92
CA LEU A 86 12.25 -7.87 -3.42
C LEU A 86 13.34 -7.35 -2.47
N ALA A 87 13.84 -6.12 -2.66
CA ALA A 87 14.68 -5.46 -1.67
C ALA A 87 13.77 -4.95 -0.53
N CYS A 88 14.00 -5.44 0.69
CA CYS A 88 13.07 -5.28 1.80
C CYS A 88 13.78 -5.42 3.15
N TRP A 89 13.00 -5.49 4.22
CA TRP A 89 13.48 -5.77 5.58
C TRP A 89 13.15 -7.22 5.92
N VAL A 90 14.13 -7.95 6.46
CA VAL A 90 13.95 -9.31 6.98
C VAL A 90 14.64 -9.37 8.33
N GLU A 91 13.90 -9.71 9.38
CA GLU A 91 14.45 -9.81 10.73
C GLU A 91 14.99 -11.23 11.00
N PRO A 92 16.18 -11.35 11.62
CA PRO A 92 16.67 -12.66 12.04
C PRO A 92 15.82 -13.21 13.19
N ILE A 93 15.41 -14.47 13.07
CA ILE A 93 14.66 -15.20 14.09
C ILE A 93 15.65 -16.12 14.82
N GLU A 94 15.90 -15.81 16.09
CA GLU A 94 16.77 -16.61 16.96
C GLU A 94 15.96 -17.74 17.63
N VAL A 95 16.32 -18.99 17.35
CA VAL A 95 15.71 -20.19 17.94
C VAL A 95 16.80 -21.03 18.60
N GLY A 96 17.02 -20.80 19.90
CA GLY A 96 18.07 -21.48 20.65
C GLY A 96 19.46 -20.99 20.22
N GLU A 97 20.25 -21.86 19.58
CA GLU A 97 21.58 -21.53 19.05
C GLU A 97 21.58 -21.31 17.53
N GLU A 98 20.40 -21.35 16.89
CA GLU A 98 20.24 -21.22 15.44
C GLU A 98 19.54 -19.91 15.08
N THR A 99 19.99 -19.27 13.99
CA THR A 99 19.39 -18.07 13.42
C THR A 99 18.76 -18.40 12.07
N TYR A 100 17.50 -18.00 11.89
CA TYR A 100 16.73 -18.19 10.67
C TYR A 100 16.34 -16.84 10.06
N TRP A 101 16.13 -16.82 8.73
CA TRP A 101 15.57 -15.67 8.02
C TRP A 101 14.30 -16.13 7.32
N ASN A 102 13.23 -15.38 7.52
CA ASN A 102 11.99 -15.62 6.80
C ASN A 102 12.04 -14.87 5.48
N ASP A 103 12.85 -15.37 4.55
CA ASP A 103 13.14 -14.71 3.27
C ASP A 103 12.23 -15.18 2.13
N TRP A 104 11.12 -15.85 2.43
CA TRP A 104 10.19 -16.36 1.42
C TRP A 104 8.73 -16.13 1.80
N HIS A 105 7.97 -15.49 0.90
CA HIS A 105 6.55 -15.21 1.08
C HIS A 105 5.76 -15.47 -0.22
N VAL A 106 4.54 -15.98 -0.09
CA VAL A 106 3.67 -16.31 -1.23
C VAL A 106 3.30 -15.04 -2.00
N ASN A 107 3.06 -13.93 -1.29
CA ASN A 107 2.69 -12.64 -1.89
C ASN A 107 3.05 -11.44 -1.00
N LEU A 108 2.86 -10.23 -1.54
CA LEU A 108 3.19 -8.97 -0.87
C LEU A 108 2.45 -8.79 0.45
N LEU A 109 1.15 -9.09 0.52
CA LEU A 109 0.37 -8.91 1.74
C LEU A 109 0.80 -9.88 2.85
N GLU A 110 1.21 -11.11 2.51
CA GLU A 110 1.80 -12.03 3.47
C GLU A 110 3.15 -11.53 3.99
N TYR A 111 4.01 -10.99 3.13
CA TYR A 111 5.24 -10.32 3.57
C TYR A 111 4.94 -9.19 4.56
N LEU A 112 3.98 -8.32 4.23
CA LEU A 112 3.60 -7.21 5.11
C LEU A 112 3.05 -7.68 6.46
N ASP A 113 2.24 -8.75 6.47
CA ASP A 113 1.68 -9.30 7.70
C ASP A 113 2.75 -9.99 8.56
N ILE A 114 3.41 -11.00 8.00
CA ILE A 114 4.32 -11.88 8.74
C ILE A 114 5.63 -11.17 9.09
N GLU A 115 6.23 -10.49 8.12
CA GLU A 115 7.57 -9.92 8.30
C GLU A 115 7.53 -8.55 8.96
N MET A 116 6.55 -7.72 8.57
CA MET A 116 6.49 -6.33 9.03
C MET A 116 5.43 -6.10 10.13
N GLY A 117 4.60 -7.09 10.46
CA GLY A 117 3.47 -6.91 11.39
C GLY A 117 2.46 -5.86 10.92
N CYS A 118 2.39 -5.60 9.61
CA CYS A 118 1.67 -4.50 9.00
C CYS A 118 0.36 -4.98 8.36
N THR A 119 -0.70 -5.08 9.16
CA THR A 119 -2.04 -5.49 8.71
C THR A 119 -3.05 -4.35 8.65
N THR A 120 -2.77 -3.22 9.30
CA THR A 120 -3.67 -2.06 9.27
C THR A 120 -3.52 -1.31 7.94
N PHE A 121 -4.63 -0.78 7.43
CA PHE A 121 -4.66 -0.10 6.13
C PHE A 121 -3.62 1.02 5.98
N ILE A 122 -3.41 1.81 7.04
CA ILE A 122 -2.40 2.87 7.05
C ILE A 122 -0.97 2.33 7.01
N ASN A 123 -0.69 1.25 7.76
CA ASN A 123 0.65 0.64 7.79
C ASN A 123 0.97 -0.04 6.46
N VAL A 124 0.00 -0.76 5.87
CA VAL A 124 0.12 -1.34 4.53
C VAL A 124 0.46 -0.25 3.51
N CYS A 125 -0.27 0.87 3.51
CA CYS A 125 -0.01 1.99 2.61
C CYS A 125 1.40 2.58 2.81
N ALA A 126 1.80 2.81 4.06
CA ALA A 126 3.08 3.41 4.39
C ALA A 126 4.27 2.53 3.95
N VAL A 127 4.23 1.23 4.28
CA VAL A 127 5.32 0.30 3.95
C VAL A 127 5.34 -0.01 2.45
N ALA A 128 4.19 -0.18 1.80
CA ALA A 128 4.14 -0.38 0.35
C ALA A 128 4.74 0.82 -0.41
N LYS A 129 4.55 2.05 0.08
CA LYS A 129 5.15 3.25 -0.51
C LYS A 129 6.67 3.20 -0.48
N ASP A 130 7.26 2.81 0.66
CA ASP A 130 8.72 2.70 0.77
C ASP A 130 9.26 1.51 -0.03
N LEU A 131 8.59 0.36 -0.01
CA LEU A 131 8.98 -0.79 -0.84
C LEU A 131 9.04 -0.41 -2.32
N ALA A 132 7.99 0.26 -2.82
CA ALA A 132 7.95 0.73 -4.20
C ALA A 132 9.12 1.68 -4.51
N LYS A 133 9.32 2.68 -3.64
CA LYS A 133 10.44 3.64 -3.73
C LYS A 133 11.81 2.95 -3.79
N TYR A 134 12.10 2.05 -2.84
CA TYR A 134 13.42 1.42 -2.75
C TYR A 134 13.64 0.33 -3.81
N ASN A 135 12.57 -0.18 -4.42
CA ASN A 135 12.65 -1.08 -5.56
C ASN A 135 12.52 -0.35 -6.92
N ASN A 136 12.56 0.99 -6.93
CA ASN A 136 12.48 1.84 -8.12
C ASN A 136 11.25 1.53 -9.01
N MET A 137 10.07 1.43 -8.39
CA MET A 137 8.81 1.18 -9.07
C MET A 137 7.68 2.00 -8.45
N THR A 138 6.53 2.08 -9.12
CA THR A 138 5.31 2.64 -8.55
C THR A 138 4.67 1.67 -7.57
N MET A 139 3.75 2.16 -6.73
CA MET A 139 2.99 1.29 -5.83
C MET A 139 2.11 0.34 -6.64
N ALA A 140 1.52 0.79 -7.74
CA ALA A 140 0.78 -0.08 -8.66
C ALA A 140 1.65 -1.21 -9.22
N GLU A 141 2.87 -0.91 -9.66
CA GLU A 141 3.83 -1.90 -10.16
C GLU A 141 4.26 -2.89 -9.07
N LEU A 142 4.47 -2.43 -7.83
CA LEU A 142 4.77 -3.27 -6.68
C LEU A 142 3.65 -4.30 -6.44
N PHE A 143 2.41 -3.83 -6.33
CA PHE A 143 1.26 -4.70 -6.12
C PHE A 143 1.07 -5.67 -7.31
N GLN A 144 1.19 -5.19 -8.55
CA GLN A 144 1.09 -6.04 -9.73
C GLN A 144 2.17 -7.14 -9.75
N LYS A 145 3.40 -6.79 -9.37
CA LYS A 145 4.56 -7.69 -9.44
C LYS A 145 4.53 -8.74 -8.33
N TYR A 146 4.15 -8.35 -7.11
CA TYR A 146 4.33 -9.15 -5.88
C TYR A 146 3.03 -9.60 -5.20
N GLN A 147 1.89 -8.95 -5.45
CA GLN A 147 0.58 -9.43 -4.99
C GLN A 147 -0.09 -10.27 -6.07
N GLY A 148 -0.36 -9.67 -7.24
CA GLY A 148 -1.02 -10.32 -8.37
C GLY A 148 -2.29 -9.68 -8.82
#